data_AF-A0A7Z8E1D1-F1
#
_entry.id   AF-A0A7Z8E1D1-F1
#
_cell.length_a   1.000
_cell.length_b   1.000
_cell.length_c   1.000
_cell.angle_alpha   90.00
_cell.angle_beta   90.00
_cell.angle_gamma   90.00
#
_symmetry.space_group_name_H-M   'P 1'
#
loop_
_entity.id
_entity.type
_entity.pdbx_description
1 polymer ?
#
loop_
_entity_poly.entity_id
_entity_poly.type
_entity_poly.pdbx_seq_one_letter_code
_entity_poly.pdbx_strand_id
1 'polypeptide(L)'
;WIERAQLVMEQNVVEDAKTAAEINRIITLMYAEIAKEIFAFYAKFATSEGLSVTEAKKVVDAFDVVAFKSKAKEYVKNKDFSEKANKELKKYNVKMKISREKLLKENLDLIVKSSTAEVEKTIEDGLVD
;
A
#
# COMPACT_ATOMS: atom_id res chain seq x y z
N TRP A 1 -47.72 -3.91 -14.36
CA TRP A 1 -46.99 -4.51 -13.21
C TRP A 1 -45.65 -5.03 -13.70
N ILE A 2 -45.61 -5.86 -14.75
CA ILE A 2 -44.39 -6.34 -15.43
C ILE A 2 -43.46 -5.18 -15.87
N GLU A 3 -43.98 -4.17 -16.58
CA GLU A 3 -43.18 -3.00 -17.00
C GLU A 3 -42.57 -2.22 -15.82
N ARG A 4 -43.29 -2.13 -14.70
CA ARG A 4 -42.78 -1.50 -13.48
C ARG A 4 -41.68 -2.32 -12.84
N ALA A 5 -41.81 -3.65 -12.80
CA ALA A 5 -40.78 -4.54 -12.29
C ALA A 5 -39.51 -4.49 -13.14
N GLN A 6 -39.66 -4.40 -14.47
CA GLN A 6 -38.54 -4.30 -15.40
C GLN A 6 -37.79 -2.97 -15.27
N LEU A 7 -38.51 -1.84 -15.14
CA LEU A 7 -37.89 -0.54 -14.87
C LEU A 7 -37.13 -0.50 -13.55
N VAL A 8 -37.67 -1.11 -12.48
CA VAL A 8 -36.98 -1.20 -11.19
C VAL A 8 -35.71 -2.06 -11.31
N MET A 9 -35.78 -3.17 -12.04
CA MET A 9 -34.62 -4.02 -12.29
C MET A 9 -33.52 -3.28 -13.07
N GLU A 10 -33.87 -2.57 -14.14
CA GLU A 10 -32.94 -1.76 -14.91
C GLU A 10 -32.31 -0.63 -14.07
N GLN A 11 -33.09 0.03 -13.21
CA GLN A 11 -32.58 1.04 -12.29
C GLN A 11 -31.59 0.47 -11.27
N ASN A 12 -31.92 -0.67 -10.66
CA ASN A 12 -31.05 -1.34 -9.70
C ASN A 12 -29.71 -1.75 -10.35
N VAL A 13 -29.73 -2.31 -11.57
CA VAL A 13 -28.51 -2.68 -12.31
C VAL A 13 -27.60 -1.46 -12.54
N VAL A 14 -28.18 -0.31 -12.88
CA VAL A 14 -27.42 0.93 -13.09
C VAL A 14 -26.83 1.45 -11.77
N GLU A 15 -27.58 1.38 -10.67
CA GLU A 15 -27.12 1.83 -9.35
C GLU A 15 -26.01 0.92 -8.79
N ASP A 16 -26.13 -0.40 -8.97
CA ASP A 16 -25.10 -1.37 -8.61
C ASP A 16 -23.81 -1.14 -9.40
N ALA A 17 -23.92 -0.91 -10.72
CA ALA A 17 -22.78 -0.60 -11.57
C ALA A 17 -22.07 0.69 -11.14
N LYS A 18 -22.82 1.74 -10.77
CA LYS A 18 -22.27 2.99 -10.27
C LYS A 18 -21.56 2.79 -8.92
N THR A 19 -22.13 1.99 -8.03
CA THR A 19 -21.55 1.68 -6.73
C THR A 19 -20.24 0.92 -6.87
N ALA A 20 -20.20 -0.12 -7.72
CA ALA A 20 -18.98 -0.85 -8.03
C ALA A 20 -17.89 0.05 -8.64
N ALA A 21 -18.27 0.97 -9.53
CA ALA A 21 -17.32 1.93 -10.11
C ALA A 21 -16.70 2.85 -9.05
N GLU A 22 -17.50 3.33 -8.07
CA GLU A 22 -17.00 4.19 -7.00
C GLU A 22 -16.05 3.44 -6.05
N ILE A 23 -16.37 2.18 -5.70
CA ILE A 23 -15.48 1.32 -4.90
C ILE A 23 -14.13 1.14 -5.63
N ASN A 24 -14.15 0.81 -6.92
CA ASN A 24 -12.94 0.67 -7.72
C ASN A 24 -12.13 1.96 -7.81
N ARG A 25 -12.80 3.11 -7.91
CA ARG A 25 -12.15 4.43 -7.88
C ARG A 25 -11.43 4.67 -6.56
N ILE A 26 -12.07 4.37 -5.43
CA ILE A 26 -11.48 4.52 -4.09
C ILE A 26 -10.25 3.61 -3.94
N ILE A 27 -10.37 2.33 -4.29
CA ILE A 27 -9.26 1.36 -4.24
C ILE A 27 -8.07 1.86 -5.09
N THR A 28 -8.35 2.34 -6.31
CA THR A 28 -7.33 2.88 -7.21
C THR A 28 -6.60 4.09 -6.59
N LEU A 29 -7.35 4.99 -5.96
CA LEU A 29 -6.77 6.14 -5.25
C LEU A 29 -5.91 5.71 -4.06
N MET A 30 -6.32 4.70 -3.31
CA MET A 30 -5.52 4.15 -2.21
C MET A 30 -4.17 3.59 -2.71
N TYR A 31 -4.17 2.82 -3.80
CA TYR A 31 -2.93 2.34 -4.42
C TYR A 31 -2.04 3.48 -4.91
N ALA A 32 -2.64 4.51 -5.52
CA ALA A 32 -1.90 5.66 -6.01
C ALA A 32 -1.22 6.44 -4.86
N GLU A 33 -1.90 6.62 -3.73
CA GLU A 33 -1.33 7.30 -2.58
C GLU A 33 -0.19 6.48 -1.94
N ILE A 34 -0.36 5.17 -1.78
CA ILE A 34 0.72 4.28 -1.29
C ILE A 34 1.95 4.36 -2.21
N ALA A 35 1.75 4.30 -3.53
CA ALA A 35 2.84 4.38 -4.50
C ALA A 35 3.57 5.74 -4.42
N LYS A 36 2.81 6.82 -4.27
CA LYS A 36 3.33 8.18 -4.11
C LYS A 36 4.12 8.33 -2.81
N GLU A 37 3.65 7.77 -1.70
CA GLU A 37 4.38 7.79 -0.42
C GLU A 37 5.71 7.01 -0.50
N ILE A 38 5.69 5.80 -1.07
CA ILE A 38 6.88 5.00 -1.31
C ILE A 38 7.89 5.79 -2.16
N PHE A 39 7.44 6.40 -3.26
CA PHE A 39 8.30 7.24 -4.10
C PHE A 39 8.86 8.43 -3.32
N ALA A 40 8.04 9.12 -2.54
CA ALA A 40 8.47 10.25 -1.72
C ALA A 40 9.53 9.86 -0.70
N PHE A 41 9.46 8.65 -0.12
CA PHE A 41 10.51 8.15 0.78
C PHE A 41 11.84 7.93 0.05
N TYR A 42 11.84 7.30 -1.12
CA TYR A 42 13.07 7.16 -1.91
C TYR A 42 13.61 8.51 -2.36
N ALA A 43 12.76 9.43 -2.83
CA ALA A 43 13.18 10.75 -3.28
C ALA A 43 13.82 11.57 -2.15
N LYS A 44 13.19 11.62 -0.96
CA LYS A 44 13.75 12.30 0.21
C LYS A 44 15.08 11.70 0.64
N PHE A 45 15.20 10.37 0.62
CA PHE A 45 16.46 9.70 0.94
C PHE A 45 17.55 10.05 -0.08
N ALA A 46 17.22 9.98 -1.38
CA ALA A 46 18.11 10.31 -2.48
C ALA A 46 18.68 11.72 -2.35
N THR A 47 17.82 12.74 -2.16
CA THR A 47 18.25 14.12 -1.94
C THR A 47 19.17 14.25 -0.73
N SER A 48 18.84 13.57 0.38
CA SER A 48 19.62 13.68 1.61
C SER A 48 20.99 12.99 1.58
N GLU A 49 21.22 12.12 0.59
CA GLU A 49 22.47 11.37 0.41
C GLU A 49 23.21 11.78 -0.88
N GLY A 50 22.68 12.74 -1.65
CA GLY A 50 23.26 13.17 -2.93
C GLY A 50 23.22 12.07 -4.00
N LEU A 51 22.21 11.20 -3.98
CA LEU A 51 22.04 10.07 -4.91
C LEU A 51 20.96 10.37 -5.95
N SER A 52 20.98 9.66 -7.07
CA SER A 52 19.78 9.51 -7.90
C SER A 52 18.73 8.66 -7.17
N VAL A 53 17.45 8.82 -7.54
CA VAL A 53 16.36 8.00 -6.98
C VAL A 53 16.59 6.50 -7.24
N THR A 54 17.16 6.15 -8.40
CA THR A 54 17.48 4.76 -8.75
C THR A 54 18.56 4.16 -7.85
N GLU A 55 19.61 4.92 -7.53
CA GLU A 55 20.66 4.48 -6.60
C GLU A 55 20.13 4.39 -5.17
N ALA A 56 19.36 5.39 -4.73
CA ALA A 56 18.67 5.38 -3.46
C ALA A 56 17.81 4.12 -3.31
N LYS A 57 17.06 3.76 -4.35
CA LYS A 57 16.25 2.53 -4.37
C LYS A 57 17.10 1.29 -4.15
N LYS A 58 18.21 1.13 -4.90
CA LYS A 58 19.13 -0.01 -4.74
C LYS A 58 19.69 -0.10 -3.31
N VAL A 59 20.16 1.02 -2.76
CA VAL A 59 20.75 1.08 -1.41
C VAL A 59 19.72 0.71 -0.34
N VAL A 60 18.53 1.29 -0.41
CA VAL A 60 17.47 1.04 0.58
C VAL A 60 16.93 -0.38 0.43
N ASP A 61 16.67 -0.85 -0.79
CA ASP A 61 16.11 -2.18 -1.00
C ASP A 61 17.05 -3.29 -0.53
N ALA A 62 18.37 -3.12 -0.67
CA ALA A 62 19.37 -4.06 -0.18
C ALA A 62 19.59 -4.03 1.34
N PHE A 63 19.02 -3.05 2.07
CA PHE A 63 19.26 -2.91 3.50
C PHE A 63 18.48 -3.95 4.33
N ASP A 64 19.20 -4.74 5.12
CA ASP A 64 18.62 -5.72 6.05
C ASP A 64 18.25 -5.08 7.38
N VAL A 65 16.96 -4.79 7.55
CA VAL A 65 16.42 -4.19 8.78
C VAL A 65 16.42 -5.15 9.97
N VAL A 66 16.33 -6.46 9.74
CA VAL A 66 16.26 -7.46 10.81
C VAL A 66 17.64 -7.59 11.44
N ALA A 67 18.67 -7.75 10.61
CA ALA A 67 20.06 -7.81 11.07
C ALA A 67 20.49 -6.50 11.76
N PHE A 68 20.02 -5.35 11.28
CA PHE A 68 20.42 -4.06 11.82
C PHE A 68 19.68 -3.66 13.12
N LYS A 69 18.56 -4.31 13.45
CA LYS A 69 17.67 -3.91 14.55
C LYS A 69 18.37 -3.73 15.90
N SER A 70 19.26 -4.66 16.27
CA SER A 70 20.00 -4.58 17.55
C SER A 70 20.97 -3.40 17.58
N LYS A 71 21.67 -3.16 16.47
CA LYS A 71 22.61 -2.05 16.32
C LYS A 71 21.91 -0.69 16.33
N ALA A 72 20.74 -0.59 15.68
CA ALA A 72 19.91 0.62 15.74
C ALA A 72 19.52 0.96 17.19
N LYS A 73 19.13 -0.04 17.99
CA LYS A 73 18.79 0.15 19.41
C LYS A 73 20.00 0.63 20.21
N GLU A 74 21.18 0.09 19.95
CA GLU A 74 22.42 0.50 20.60
C GLU A 74 22.75 1.96 20.30
N TYR A 75 22.68 2.39 19.04
CA TYR A 75 22.89 3.79 18.67
C TYR A 75 21.95 4.75 19.41
N VAL A 76 20.66 4.40 19.48
CA VAL A 76 19.67 5.22 20.20
C VAL A 76 19.94 5.23 21.71
N LYS A 77 20.19 4.05 22.32
CA LYS A 77 20.46 3.92 23.75
C LYS A 77 21.68 4.73 24.18
N ASN A 78 22.74 4.68 23.38
CA ASN A 78 24.01 5.35 23.67
C ASN A 78 24.02 6.82 23.22
N LYS A 79 22.93 7.30 22.60
CA LYS A 79 22.84 8.63 21.99
C LYS A 79 24.02 8.90 21.03
N ASP A 80 24.35 7.91 20.21
CA ASP A 80 25.42 8.02 19.22
C ASP A 80 24.97 8.92 18.06
N PHE A 81 25.43 10.17 18.10
CA PHE A 81 25.18 11.18 17.07
C PHE A 81 26.30 11.28 16.03
N SER A 82 27.19 10.29 15.97
CA SER A 82 28.24 10.27 14.94
C SER A 82 27.64 10.25 13.54
N GLU A 83 28.38 10.81 12.57
CA GLU A 83 27.96 10.81 11.16
C GLU A 83 27.66 9.40 10.65
N LYS A 84 28.47 8.42 11.07
CA LYS A 84 28.27 7.00 10.72
C LYS A 84 26.94 6.48 11.27
N ALA A 85 26.67 6.66 12.56
CA ALA A 85 25.43 6.22 13.18
C ALA A 85 24.22 6.87 12.51
N ASN A 86 24.26 8.18 12.28
CA ASN A 86 23.20 8.91 11.60
C ASN A 86 22.95 8.40 10.18
N LYS A 87 24.00 8.15 9.39
CA LYS A 87 23.88 7.61 8.03
C LYS A 87 23.26 6.21 8.00
N GLU A 88 23.69 5.34 8.91
CA GLU A 88 23.14 3.99 9.03
C GLU A 88 21.68 3.99 9.53
N LEU A 89 21.36 4.79 10.55
CA LEU A 89 19.99 4.97 11.05
C LEU A 89 19.07 5.57 9.99
N LYS A 90 19.55 6.49 9.16
CA LYS A 90 18.75 7.06 8.06
C LYS A 90 18.31 5.97 7.07
N LYS A 91 19.24 5.10 6.66
CA LYS A 91 18.95 3.92 5.80
C LYS A 91 17.94 2.99 6.44
N TYR A 92 18.14 2.65 7.72
CA TYR A 92 17.21 1.81 8.48
C TYR A 92 15.81 2.43 8.52
N ASN A 93 15.70 3.72 8.85
CA ASN A 93 14.43 4.42 8.98
C ASN A 93 13.65 4.48 7.67
N VAL A 94 14.32 4.79 6.54
CA VAL A 94 13.64 4.83 5.24
C VAL A 94 13.19 3.44 4.79
N LYS A 95 14.03 2.40 4.98
CA LYS A 95 13.66 1.03 4.65
C LYS A 95 12.47 0.55 5.48
N MET A 96 12.42 0.88 6.77
CA MET A 96 11.29 0.54 7.64
C MET A 96 9.98 1.21 7.18
N LYS A 97 10.02 2.50 6.84
CA LYS A 97 8.84 3.23 6.33
C LYS A 97 8.31 2.62 5.03
N ILE A 98 9.20 2.36 4.07
CA ILE A 98 8.82 1.73 2.80
C ILE A 98 8.28 0.30 3.01
N SER A 99 8.88 -0.48 3.91
CA SER A 99 8.42 -1.83 4.21
C SER A 99 7.02 -1.83 4.82
N ARG A 100 6.70 -0.84 5.66
CA ARG A 100 5.36 -0.64 6.19
C ARG A 100 4.34 -0.32 5.08
N GLU A 101 4.67 0.59 4.17
CA GLU A 101 3.76 0.93 3.06
C GLU A 101 3.53 -0.27 2.11
N LYS A 102 4.57 -1.08 1.87
CA LYS A 102 4.42 -2.33 1.11
C LYS A 102 3.50 -3.32 1.82
N LEU A 103 3.62 -3.46 3.14
CA LEU A 103 2.70 -4.29 3.92
C LEU A 103 1.25 -3.77 3.89
N LEU A 104 1.05 -2.45 3.96
CA LEU A 104 -0.28 -1.86 3.80
C LEU A 104 -0.87 -2.16 2.42
N LYS A 105 -0.05 -2.10 1.37
CA LYS A 105 -0.45 -2.53 0.02
C LYS A 105 -0.87 -4.00 -0.01
N GLU A 106 -0.07 -4.89 0.57
CA GLU A 106 -0.38 -6.33 0.61
C GLU A 106 -1.68 -6.62 1.36
N ASN A 107 -1.92 -5.92 2.47
CA ASN A 107 -3.19 -6.02 3.20
C ASN A 107 -4.37 -5.52 2.36
N LEU A 108 -4.22 -4.40 1.64
CA LEU A 108 -5.25 -3.92 0.71
C LEU A 108 -5.51 -4.94 -0.40
N ASP A 109 -4.46 -5.53 -0.98
CA ASP A 109 -4.57 -6.58 -2.00
C ASP A 109 -5.37 -7.79 -1.47
N LEU A 110 -5.16 -8.18 -0.21
CA LEU A 110 -5.90 -9.28 0.43
C LEU A 110 -7.37 -8.94 0.62
N ILE A 111 -7.68 -7.76 1.15
CA ILE A 111 -9.06 -7.29 1.39
C ILE A 111 -9.83 -7.27 0.07
N VAL A 112 -9.26 -6.67 -0.98
CA VAL A 112 -9.91 -6.59 -2.29
C VAL A 112 -10.21 -7.99 -2.83
N LYS A 113 -9.23 -8.91 -2.79
CA LYS A 113 -9.43 -10.28 -3.26
C LYS A 113 -10.49 -11.04 -2.46
N SER A 114 -10.47 -10.94 -1.14
CA SER A 114 -11.47 -11.62 -0.29
C SER A 114 -12.87 -11.08 -0.55
N SER A 115 -13.01 -9.76 -0.67
CA SER A 115 -14.31 -9.13 -0.94
C SER A 115 -14.82 -9.47 -2.34
N THR A 116 -13.96 -9.52 -3.35
CA THR A 116 -14.35 -9.99 -4.70
C THR A 116 -14.85 -11.43 -4.67
N ALA A 117 -14.12 -12.34 -4.00
CA ALA A 117 -14.55 -13.73 -3.89
C ALA A 117 -15.88 -13.91 -3.13
N GLU A 118 -16.13 -13.10 -2.10
CA GLU A 118 -17.40 -13.10 -1.36
C GLU A 118 -18.58 -12.60 -2.22
N VAL A 119 -18.35 -11.56 -3.03
CA VAL A 119 -19.35 -11.06 -3.99
C VAL A 119 -19.63 -12.10 -5.06
N GLU A 120 -18.61 -12.71 -5.65
CA GLU A 120 -18.76 -13.79 -6.64
C GLU A 120 -19.60 -14.94 -6.07
N LYS A 121 -19.27 -15.40 -4.86
CA LYS A 121 -20.04 -16.45 -4.19
C LYS A 121 -21.51 -16.06 -3.95
N THR A 122 -21.76 -14.82 -3.51
CA THR A 122 -23.13 -14.35 -3.26
C THR A 122 -23.96 -14.32 -4.55
N ILE A 123 -23.33 -13.94 -5.67
CA ILE A 123 -23.96 -13.96 -6.99
C ILE A 123 -24.23 -15.41 -7.42
N GLU A 124 -23.28 -16.32 -7.25
CA GLU A 124 -23.46 -17.75 -7.57
C GLU A 124 -24.60 -18.37 -6.76
N ASP A 125 -24.61 -18.19 -5.43
CA ASP A 125 -25.65 -18.74 -4.55
C ASP A 125 -27.05 -18.20 -4.95
N GLY A 126 -27.14 -16.90 -5.30
CA GLY A 126 -28.40 -16.28 -5.74
C GLY A 126 -28.86 -16.63 -7.17
N LEU A 127 -28.00 -17.26 -7.99
CA LEU A 127 -28.35 -17.75 -9.34
C LEU A 127 -28.81 -19.21 -9.33
N VAL A 128 -28.65 -19.92 -8.22
CA VAL A 128 -28.99 -21.36 -8.07
C VAL A 128 -30.41 -21.56 -7.49
N ASP A 129 -31.06 -20.49 -7.04
CA ASP A 129 -32.49 -20.44 -6.63
C ASP A 129 -33.42 -20.01 -7.79
#